data_AF-A0A953Y0E2-F1
#
_entry.id   AF-A0A953Y0E2-F1
#
_cell.length_a   1.000
_cell.length_b   1.000
_cell.length_c   1.000
_cell.angle_alpha   90.00
_cell.angle_beta   90.00
_cell.angle_gamma   90.00
#
_symmetry.space_group_name_H-M   'P 1'
#
loop_
_entity.id
_entity.type
_entity.pdbx_description
1 polymer ?
#
loop_
_entity_poly.entity_id
_entity_poly.type
_entity_poly.pdbx_seq_one_letter_code
_entity_poly.pdbx_strand_id
1 'polypeptide(L)'
;MAWEDAFAPRDTDEAYVQLQADGACAFDALTVDRDIYYTRLNSGSLDPSVVDVEVPEGCFFMLGDNSPNSEDSRAWGFVSREHLVGRAFAVFWPVLPSRAKVIR
;
A
#
# COMPACT_ATOMS: atom_id res chain seq x y z
N MET A 1 2.70 -23.79 0.59
CA MET A 1 2.93 -22.34 0.54
C MET A 1 1.96 -21.75 1.53
N ALA A 2 2.43 -21.49 2.76
CA ALA A 2 1.58 -21.04 3.85
C ALA A 2 1.16 -19.59 3.58
N TRP A 3 -0.07 -19.25 3.94
CA TRP A 3 -0.63 -17.90 3.77
C TRP A 3 0.20 -16.83 4.51
N GLU A 4 0.97 -17.26 5.51
CA GLU A 4 1.85 -16.44 6.36
C GLU A 4 3.07 -15.88 5.59
N ASP A 5 3.50 -16.51 4.50
CA ASP A 5 4.71 -16.09 3.75
C ASP A 5 4.42 -15.01 2.68
N ALA A 6 3.15 -14.85 2.28
CA ALA A 6 2.78 -13.97 1.16
C ALA A 6 2.81 -12.47 1.53
N PHE A 7 2.77 -12.18 2.83
CA PHE A 7 2.70 -10.82 3.37
C PHE A 7 3.77 -10.52 4.42
N ALA A 8 4.78 -11.40 4.57
CA ALA A 8 5.96 -11.07 5.35
C ALA A 8 6.55 -9.76 4.77
N PRO A 9 6.83 -8.74 5.61
CA PRO A 9 7.49 -7.52 5.17
C PRO A 9 8.74 -7.93 4.39
N ARG A 10 8.85 -7.48 3.14
CA ARG A 10 10.09 -7.68 2.38
C ARG A 10 11.12 -6.75 3.01
N ASP A 11 12.05 -7.34 3.75
CA ASP A 11 13.21 -6.67 4.32
C ASP A 11 14.20 -6.34 3.21
N THR A 12 13.82 -5.38 2.37
CA THR A 12 14.66 -4.93 1.26
C THR A 12 14.67 -3.41 1.27
N ASP A 13 15.72 -2.84 1.86
CA ASP A 13 16.13 -1.44 1.68
C ASP A 13 16.57 -1.15 0.23
N GLU A 14 16.66 -2.19 -0.61
CA GLU A 14 17.16 -2.13 -1.97
C GLU A 14 16.05 -2.40 -2.99
N ALA A 15 15.84 -1.46 -3.90
CA ALA A 15 14.98 -1.63 -5.07
C ALA A 15 15.85 -1.61 -6.34
N TYR A 16 15.68 -2.61 -7.19
CA TYR A 16 16.42 -2.75 -8.44
C TYR A 16 15.55 -2.34 -9.63
N VAL A 17 16.10 -1.53 -10.54
CA VAL A 17 15.52 -1.24 -11.85
C VAL A 17 16.39 -1.90 -12.91
N GLN A 18 15.80 -2.78 -13.71
CA GLN A 18 16.49 -3.39 -14.86
C GLN A 18 16.13 -2.63 -16.12
N LEU A 19 17.15 -2.13 -16.82
CA LEU A 19 17.02 -1.50 -18.13
C LEU A 19 17.59 -2.45 -19.19
N GLN A 20 16.88 -2.60 -20.30
CA GLN A 20 17.32 -3.39 -21.45
C GLN A 20 17.14 -2.59 -22.73
N ALA A 21 18.14 -2.64 -23.60
CA ALA A 21 18.12 -2.04 -24.94
C ALA A 21 18.70 -3.02 -25.97
N ASP A 22 18.29 -2.87 -27.22
CA ASP A 22 18.84 -3.59 -28.37
C ASP A 22 19.37 -2.56 -29.40
N GLY A 23 20.59 -2.75 -29.89
CA GLY A 23 21.32 -1.77 -30.71
C GLY A 23 22.03 -0.65 -29.92
N ALA A 24 22.32 0.47 -30.60
CA ALA A 24 23.00 1.61 -29.99
C ALA A 24 22.01 2.50 -29.22
N CYS A 25 22.22 2.68 -27.91
CA CYS A 25 21.41 3.57 -27.07
C CYS A 25 22.30 4.39 -26.11
N ALA A 26 21.80 5.56 -25.71
CA ALA A 26 22.39 6.41 -24.70
C ALA A 26 21.29 6.89 -23.76
N PHE A 27 21.61 7.00 -22.46
CA PHE A 27 20.75 7.58 -21.44
C PHE A 27 21.44 8.81 -20.89
N ASP A 28 20.87 9.99 -21.10
CA ASP A 28 21.47 11.26 -20.66
C ASP A 28 21.09 11.62 -19.21
N ALA A 29 19.92 11.16 -18.75
CA ALA A 29 19.44 11.32 -17.38
C ALA A 29 18.48 10.18 -17.02
N LEU A 30 18.70 9.54 -15.87
CA LEU A 30 17.82 8.52 -15.30
C LEU A 30 17.42 8.97 -13.89
N THR A 31 16.13 9.16 -13.67
CA THR A 31 15.56 9.46 -12.35
C THR A 31 14.66 8.30 -11.94
N VAL A 32 14.84 7.79 -10.72
CA VAL A 32 13.97 6.78 -10.11
C VAL A 32 13.23 7.45 -8.96
N ASP A 33 11.99 7.81 -9.19
CA ASP A 33 11.10 8.31 -8.15
C ASP A 33 10.43 7.12 -7.46
N ARG A 34 10.59 7.01 -6.14
CA ARG A 34 9.78 6.08 -5.36
C ARG A 34 8.39 6.68 -5.21
N ASP A 35 7.37 5.85 -5.31
CA ASP A 35 6.04 6.22 -4.84
C ASP A 35 6.07 6.30 -3.31
N ILE A 36 6.16 7.53 -2.77
CA ILE A 36 6.24 7.80 -1.33
C ILE A 36 4.92 8.40 -0.80
N TYR A 37 3.75 7.92 -1.26
CA TYR A 37 2.47 8.43 -0.76
C TYR A 37 2.09 8.01 0.67
N TYR A 38 2.96 7.27 1.38
CA TYR A 38 2.67 6.73 2.71
C TYR A 38 3.25 7.54 3.88
N THR A 39 4.15 8.50 3.64
CA THR A 39 4.98 9.12 4.69
C THR A 39 4.74 10.61 4.91
N ARG A 40 3.53 11.13 4.63
CA ARG A 40 3.21 12.51 5.04
C ARG A 40 2.98 12.58 6.54
N LEU A 41 3.99 13.07 7.27
CA LEU A 41 3.82 13.58 8.62
C LEU A 41 3.02 14.89 8.58
N ASN A 42 2.28 15.18 9.66
CA ASN A 42 1.57 16.46 9.86
C ASN A 42 2.49 17.71 9.83
N SER A 43 3.82 17.52 9.77
CA SER A 43 4.84 18.57 9.69
C SER A 43 5.27 18.95 8.27
N GLY A 44 4.76 18.29 7.22
CA GLY A 44 5.12 18.60 5.82
C GLY A 44 6.50 18.10 5.38
N SER A 45 7.21 17.38 6.23
CA SER A 45 8.47 16.70 5.91
C SER A 45 8.20 15.26 5.46
N LEU A 46 8.79 14.87 4.32
CA LEU A 46 8.87 13.49 3.87
C LEU A 46 9.98 12.82 4.69
N ASP A 47 9.63 11.99 5.67
CA ASP A 47 10.62 11.11 6.29
C ASP A 47 10.59 9.76 5.57
N PRO A 48 11.66 9.38 4.84
CA PRO A 48 11.78 8.07 4.21
C PRO A 48 12.07 6.94 5.21
N SER A 49 12.38 7.27 6.47
CA SER A 49 12.50 6.27 7.54
C SER A 49 11.10 5.87 8.02
N VAL A 50 10.70 4.72 7.51
CA VAL A 50 9.64 3.84 8.01
C VAL A 50 9.52 3.99 9.53
N VAL A 51 8.41 4.55 10.00
CA VAL A 51 8.03 4.39 11.40
C VAL A 51 7.55 2.95 11.51
N ASP A 52 8.30 2.12 12.21
CA ASP A 52 7.80 0.81 12.63
C ASP A 52 6.56 1.05 13.49
N VAL A 53 5.40 0.65 12.97
CA VAL A 53 4.13 0.77 13.67
C VAL A 53 3.80 -0.57 14.30
N GLU A 54 3.99 -0.67 15.62
CA GLU A 54 3.51 -1.82 16.38
C GLU A 54 2.01 -1.67 16.63
N VAL A 55 1.22 -2.59 16.07
CA VAL A 55 -0.25 -2.57 16.21
C VAL A 55 -0.62 -3.24 17.54
N PRO A 56 -1.36 -2.55 18.44
CA PRO A 56 -1.81 -3.15 19.69
C PRO A 56 -2.67 -4.40 19.49
N GLU A 57 -2.66 -5.30 20.47
CA GLU A 57 -3.50 -6.51 20.42
C GLU A 57 -4.98 -6.15 20.26
N GLY A 58 -5.69 -6.86 19.39
CA GLY A 58 -7.11 -6.63 19.11
C GLY A 58 -7.40 -5.35 18.32
N CYS A 59 -6.38 -4.63 17.86
CA CYS A 59 -6.51 -3.46 17.01
C CYS A 59 -6.07 -3.76 15.56
N PHE A 60 -6.41 -2.83 14.67
CA PHE A 60 -6.11 -2.89 13.25
C PHE A 60 -5.56 -1.55 12.78
N PHE A 61 -4.55 -1.60 11.91
CA PHE A 61 -4.05 -0.45 11.16
C PHE A 61 -4.59 -0.55 9.73
N MET A 62 -5.49 0.37 9.36
CA MET A 62 -6.22 0.35 8.09
C MET A 62 -5.60 1.32 7.09
N LEU A 63 -5.44 0.87 5.85
CA LEU A 63 -4.92 1.67 4.74
C LEU A 63 -5.90 1.64 3.57
N GLY A 64 -6.09 2.79 2.93
CA GLY A 64 -6.86 2.90 1.69
C GLY A 64 -5.99 2.80 0.44
N ASP A 65 -6.50 2.11 -0.58
CA ASP A 65 -5.84 1.92 -1.87
C ASP A 65 -5.57 3.26 -2.60
N ASN A 66 -6.47 4.25 -2.46
CA ASN A 66 -6.24 5.61 -2.96
C ASN A 66 -5.39 6.40 -1.95
N SER A 67 -4.17 5.91 -1.71
CA SER A 67 -3.30 6.32 -0.62
C SER A 67 -3.06 7.83 -0.51
N PRO A 68 -2.92 8.61 -1.60
CA PRO A 68 -2.78 10.08 -1.52
C PRO A 68 -4.03 10.83 -1.02
N ASN A 69 -5.21 10.22 -1.16
CA ASN A 69 -6.50 10.85 -0.87
C ASN A 69 -7.29 10.08 0.21
N SER A 70 -6.64 9.16 0.90
CA SER A 70 -7.25 8.35 1.95
C SER A 70 -6.94 8.97 3.30
N GLU A 71 -7.99 9.39 4.01
CA GLU A 71 -7.91 9.68 5.43
C GLU A 71 -8.09 8.35 6.17
N ASP A 72 -6.99 7.67 6.48
CA ASP A 72 -6.99 6.34 7.11
C ASP A 72 -6.14 6.30 8.41
N SER A 73 -5.71 5.12 8.86
CA SER A 73 -5.00 4.99 10.14
C SER A 73 -3.71 5.82 10.23
N ARG A 74 -3.17 6.27 9.11
CA ARG A 74 -2.07 7.25 9.07
C ARG A 74 -2.47 8.62 9.65
N ALA A 75 -3.74 8.99 9.56
CA ALA A 75 -4.30 10.25 10.05
C ALA A 75 -4.99 10.10 11.42
N TRP A 76 -5.79 9.06 11.62
CA TRP A 76 -6.65 8.90 12.82
C TRP A 76 -6.30 7.71 13.74
N GLY A 77 -5.24 6.95 13.45
CA GLY A 77 -4.74 5.89 14.33
C GLY A 77 -5.44 4.53 14.18
N PHE A 78 -5.40 3.69 15.21
CA PHE A 78 -5.84 2.30 15.14
C PHE A 78 -7.36 2.12 15.31
N VAL A 79 -7.91 1.05 14.72
CA VAL A 79 -9.32 0.63 14.89
C VAL A 79 -9.38 -0.59 15.80
N SER A 80 -10.18 -0.56 16.86
CA SER A 80 -10.43 -1.75 17.70
C SER A 80 -11.30 -2.79 16.98
N ARG A 81 -11.13 -4.07 17.34
CA ARG A 81 -11.89 -5.18 16.76
C ARG A 81 -13.40 -5.01 16.90
N GLU A 82 -13.90 -4.39 17.97
CA GLU A 82 -15.34 -4.18 18.14
C GLU A 82 -15.97 -3.26 17.09
N HIS A 83 -15.18 -2.41 16.42
CA HIS A 83 -15.66 -1.55 15.34
C HIS A 83 -15.68 -2.26 13.96
N LEU A 84 -15.23 -3.51 13.87
CA LEU A 84 -15.26 -4.27 12.61
C LEU A 84 -16.62 -4.94 12.39
N VAL A 85 -17.28 -4.55 11.30
CA VAL A 85 -18.56 -5.15 10.88
C VAL A 85 -18.35 -6.42 10.05
N GLY A 86 -17.39 -6.43 9.13
CA GLY A 86 -17.15 -7.58 8.25
C GLY A 86 -16.16 -7.30 7.12
N ARG A 87 -15.95 -8.29 6.25
CA ARG A 87 -15.07 -8.19 5.07
C ARG A 87 -15.88 -7.90 3.81
N ALA A 88 -15.38 -7.00 2.97
CA ALA A 88 -15.93 -6.81 1.63
C ALA A 88 -15.77 -8.11 0.81
N PHE A 89 -16.87 -8.60 0.24
CA PHE A 89 -16.90 -9.90 -0.46
C PHE A 89 -17.43 -9.82 -1.90
N ALA A 90 -17.99 -8.69 -2.31
CA ALA A 90 -18.49 -8.50 -3.66
C ALA A 90 -18.51 -7.03 -4.08
N VAL A 91 -18.29 -6.80 -5.37
CA VAL A 91 -18.64 -5.56 -6.06
C VAL A 91 -19.88 -5.86 -6.89
N PHE A 92 -20.98 -5.16 -6.61
CA PHE A 92 -22.26 -5.38 -7.31
C PHE A 92 -22.69 -4.16 -8.15
N TRP A 93 -22.07 -2.99 -7.92
CA TRP A 93 -22.37 -1.75 -8.64
C TRP A 93 -21.20 -1.34 -9.55
N PRO A 94 -21.47 -0.83 -10.76
CA PRO A 94 -22.78 -0.75 -11.43
C PRO A 94 -23.31 -2.14 -11.78
N VAL A 95 -24.64 -2.28 -11.91
CA VAL A 95 -25.34 -3.54 -12.24
C VAL A 95 -25.15 -3.90 -13.73
N LEU A 96 -23.92 -3.84 -14.21
CA LEU A 96 -23.52 -4.28 -15.53
C LEU A 96 -23.04 -5.74 -15.40
N PRO A 97 -23.50 -6.65 -16.29
CA PRO A 97 -23.14 -8.08 -16.20
C PRO A 97 -21.64 -8.35 -16.16
N SER A 98 -20.83 -7.49 -16.79
CA SER A 98 -19.37 -7.60 -16.84
C SER A 98 -18.63 -7.02 -15.64
N ARG A 99 -19.33 -6.38 -14.69
CA ARG A 99 -18.70 -5.68 -13.54
C ARG A 99 -19.06 -6.23 -12.17
N ALA A 100 -20.09 -7.09 -12.06
CA ALA A 100 -20.37 -7.79 -10.82
C ALA A 100 -19.30 -8.86 -10.57
N LYS A 101 -18.60 -8.79 -9.43
CA LYS A 101 -17.50 -9.69 -9.08
C LYS A 101 -17.53 -10.06 -7.60
N VAL A 102 -17.36 -11.35 -7.32
CA VAL A 102 -17.04 -11.84 -5.97
C VAL A 102 -15.54 -11.63 -5.71
N ILE A 103 -15.22 -11.00 -4.58
CA ILE A 103 -13.86 -10.81 -4.10
C ILE A 103 -13.52 -12.06 -3.29
N ARG A 104 -12.48 -12.79 -3.72
CA ARG A 104 -12.06 -14.05 -3.09
C ARG A 104 -10.84 -13.83 -2.22
#